data_AF-A0A1B7TFL8-F1
#
_entry.id   AF-A0A1B7TFL8-F1
#
_cell.length_a   1.000
_cell.length_b   1.000
_cell.length_c   1.000
_cell.angle_alpha   90.00
_cell.angle_beta   90.00
_cell.angle_gamma   90.00
#
_symmetry.space_group_name_H-M   'P 1'
#
loop_
_entity.id
_entity.type
_entity.pdbx_description
1 polymer ?
#
loop_
_entity_poly.entity_id
_entity_poly.type
_entity_poly.pdbx_seq_one_letter_code
_entity_poly.pdbx_strand_id
1 'polypeptide(L)' 'VSLQVARRRKRRKDQYVPEISELDLKRSNGVINVDRQTEDMIKSLGLKLPISVTNISANRKFRKRA' A
#
# COMPACT_ATOMS: atom_id res chain seq x y z
N VAL A 1 35.23 3.15 -9.21
CA VAL A 1 33.98 2.90 -9.97
C VAL A 1 33.36 4.24 -10.34
N SER A 2 33.31 4.59 -11.62
CA SER A 2 33.05 5.96 -12.11
C SER A 2 31.65 6.49 -11.75
N LEU A 3 31.58 7.71 -11.21
CA LEU A 3 30.37 8.44 -10.84
C LEU A 3 29.31 8.51 -11.94
N GLN A 4 29.72 8.64 -13.20
CA GLN A 4 28.81 8.64 -14.35
C GLN A 4 28.08 7.30 -14.52
N VAL A 5 28.78 6.18 -14.32
CA VAL A 5 28.19 4.84 -14.45
C VAL A 5 27.18 4.60 -13.34
N ALA A 6 27.50 5.03 -12.11
CA ALA A 6 26.58 4.99 -10.98
C ALA A 6 25.32 5.85 -11.23
N ARG A 7 25.48 7.09 -11.71
CA ARG A 7 24.37 8.00 -12.05
C ARG A 7 23.47 7.46 -13.17
N ARG A 8 24.06 6.88 -14.23
CA ARG A 8 23.29 6.26 -15.33
C ARG A 8 22.51 5.03 -14.86
N ARG A 9 23.08 4.20 -13.98
CA ARG A 9 22.38 3.07 -13.35
C ARG A 9 21.22 3.53 -12.47
N LYS A 10 21.39 4.58 -11.68
CA LYS A 10 20.31 5.17 -10.87
C LYS A 10 19.17 5.70 -11.75
N ARG A 11 19.48 6.47 -12.80
CA ARG A 11 18.47 6.94 -13.78
C ARG A 11 17.66 5.80 -14.42
N ARG A 12 18.30 4.66 -14.75
CA ARG A 12 17.59 3.50 -15.29
C ARG A 12 16.69 2.79 -14.27
N LYS A 13 17.07 2.79 -12.99
CA LYS A 13 16.30 2.16 -11.91
C LYS A 13 15.14 3.03 -11.43
N ASP A 14 15.34 4.34 -11.36
CA ASP A 14 14.31 5.29 -10.92
C ASP A 14 13.17 5.41 -11.96
N GLN A 15 13.40 4.98 -13.20
CA GLN A 15 12.39 4.96 -14.27
C GLN A 15 11.65 3.63 -14.40
N TYR A 16 11.89 2.68 -13.50
CA TYR A 16 11.16 1.42 -13.49
C TYR A 16 9.72 1.64 -13.02
N VAL A 17 8.76 1.33 -13.89
CA VAL A 17 7.33 1.27 -13.57
C VAL A 17 6.93 -0.20 -13.60
N PRO A 18 6.40 -0.77 -12.49
CA PRO A 18 5.98 -2.17 -12.47
C PRO A 18 4.80 -2.40 -13.43
N GLU A 19 4.71 -3.61 -13.99
CA GLU A 19 3.63 -4.00 -14.90
C GLU A 19 2.24 -3.97 -14.25
N ILE A 20 2.21 -4.16 -12.92
CA ILE A 20 1.00 -4.08 -12.10
C ILE A 20 1.33 -3.13 -10.95
N SER A 21 0.67 -1.98 -10.92
CA SER A 21 0.77 -1.07 -9.77
C SER A 21 0.36 -1.82 -8.50
N GLU A 22 1.05 -1.60 -7.39
CA GLU A 22 0.63 -2.17 -6.09
C GLU A 22 -0.77 -1.70 -5.67
N LEU A 23 -1.23 -0.59 -6.25
CA LEU A 23 -2.60 -0.08 -6.12
C LEU A 23 -3.62 -0.77 -7.03
N ASP A 24 -3.20 -1.61 -7.98
CA ASP A 24 -4.14 -2.29 -8.86
C ASP A 24 -4.93 -3.35 -8.08
N LEU A 25 -6.26 -3.23 -8.16
CA LEU A 25 -7.23 -4.04 -7.45
C LEU A 25 -7.17 -5.51 -7.87
N LYS A 26 -6.52 -5.84 -8.99
CA LYS A 26 -6.26 -7.22 -9.42
C LYS A 26 -5.51 -8.04 -8.39
N ARG A 27 -4.64 -7.42 -7.59
CA ARG A 27 -3.89 -8.12 -6.53
C ARG A 27 -4.73 -8.37 -5.27
N SER A 28 -5.82 -7.61 -5.09
CA SER A 28 -6.70 -7.66 -3.92
C SER A 28 -8.11 -8.14 -4.28
N ASN A 29 -8.24 -8.98 -5.31
CA ASN A 29 -9.51 -9.58 -5.75
C ASN A 29 -10.63 -8.56 -6.05
N GLY A 30 -10.26 -7.37 -6.52
CA GLY A 30 -11.21 -6.31 -6.86
C GLY A 30 -11.70 -5.46 -5.69
N VAL A 31 -11.21 -5.69 -4.46
CA VAL A 31 -11.64 -4.96 -3.25
C VAL A 31 -10.46 -4.37 -2.48
N ILE A 32 -10.61 -3.16 -1.94
CA ILE A 32 -9.63 -2.52 -1.07
C ILE A 32 -9.95 -2.87 0.38
N ASN A 33 -9.00 -3.48 1.10
CA ASN A 33 -9.15 -3.72 2.53
C ASN A 33 -8.92 -2.41 3.29
N VAL A 34 -9.96 -1.91 3.94
CA VAL A 34 -9.94 -0.67 4.72
C VAL A 34 -10.35 -0.96 6.16
N ASP A 35 -10.03 -0.04 7.07
CA ASP A 35 -10.58 -0.03 8.42
C ASP A 35 -11.92 0.72 8.47
N ARG A 36 -12.63 0.64 9.59
CA ARG A 36 -13.95 1.29 9.76
C ARG A 36 -13.88 2.81 9.65
N GLN A 37 -12.81 3.42 10.15
CA GLN A 37 -12.65 4.88 10.09
C GLN A 37 -12.48 5.36 8.65
N THR A 38 -11.70 4.64 7.84
CA THR A 38 -11.53 4.95 6.42
C THR A 38 -12.81 4.67 5.62
N GLU A 39 -13.60 3.64 5.97
CA GLU A 39 -14.91 3.42 5.36
C GLU A 39 -15.83 4.64 5.56
N ASP A 40 -15.93 5.17 6.77
CA ASP A 40 -16.78 6.33 7.07
C ASP A 40 -16.29 7.60 6.37
N MET A 41 -14.98 7.76 6.22
CA MET A 41 -14.37 8.80 5.40
C MET A 41 -14.75 8.65 3.92
N ILE A 42 -14.61 7.45 3.34
CA ILE A 42 -14.97 7.20 1.93
C ILE A 42 -16.45 7.51 1.68
N LYS A 43 -17.32 7.15 2.63
CA LYS A 43 -18.76 7.48 2.58
C LYS A 43 -19.01 8.99 2.65
N SER A 44 -18.31 9.73 3.52
CA SER A 44 -18.47 11.18 3.64
C SER A 44 -17.98 11.94 2.41
N LEU A 45 -16.97 11.41 1.72
CA LEU A 45 -16.49 11.91 0.43
C LEU A 45 -17.39 11.52 -0.76
N GLY A 46 -18.39 10.64 -0.55
CA GLY A 46 -19.32 10.22 -1.60
C GLY A 46 -18.69 9.32 -2.68
N LEU A 47 -17.53 8.71 -2.40
CA LEU A 47 -16.82 7.86 -3.36
C LEU A 47 -17.37 6.44 -3.34
N LYS A 48 -17.78 5.92 -4.50
CA LYS A 48 -18.19 4.52 -4.68
C LYS A 48 -16.98 3.67 -5.06
N LEU A 49 -16.29 3.14 -4.05
CA LEU A 49 -15.16 2.22 -4.21
C LEU A 49 -15.52 0.82 -3.69
N PRO A 50 -15.03 -0.26 -4.33
CA PRO A 50 -15.21 -1.61 -3.81
C PRO A 50 -14.29 -1.81 -2.59
N ILE A 51 -14.87 -1.79 -1.39
CA ILE A 51 -14.16 -1.85 -0.11
C ILE A 51 -14.57 -3.06 0.72
N SER A 52 -13.61 -3.59 1.47
CA SER A 52 -13.78 -4.68 2.43
C SER A 52 -13.28 -4.21 3.80
N VAL A 53 -14.10 -4.34 4.84
CA VAL A 53 -13.80 -3.81 6.17
C VAL A 53 -13.06 -4.85 7.00
N THR A 54 -11.84 -4.52 7.42
CA THR A 54 -11.03 -5.36 8.30
C THR A 54 -10.98 -4.79 9.72
N ASN A 55 -11.28 -5.62 10.71
CA ASN A 55 -11.18 -5.23 12.12
C ASN A 55 -9.74 -5.38 12.61
N ILE A 56 -9.07 -4.26 12.86
CA ILE A 56 -7.70 -4.24 13.37
C ILE A 56 -7.76 -4.29 14.90
N SER A 57 -7.66 -5.49 15.50
CA SER A 57 -7.42 -5.60 16.94
C SER A 57 -5.93 -5.41 17.23
N ALA A 58 -5.58 -4.40 18.02
CA ALA A 58 -4.20 -4.15 18.42
C ALA A 58 -3.71 -5.26 19.39
N ASN A 59 -3.29 -6.41 18.86
CA ASN A 59 -2.63 -7.44 19.68
C ASN A 59 -1.17 -7.07 19.94
N ARG A 60 -0.96 -6.00 20.71
CA ARG A 60 0.35 -5.70 21.32
C ARG A 60 0.58 -6.68 22.47
N LYS A 61 0.98 -7.92 22.14
CA LYS A 61 1.69 -8.76 23.10
C LYS A 61 3.04 -8.11 23.38
N PHE A 62 3.07 -7.22 24.36
CA PHE A 62 4.30 -6.81 25.02
C PHE A 62 4.95 -8.07 25.59
N ARG A 63 5.90 -8.64 24.84
CA ARG A 63 6.78 -9.69 25.35
C ARG A 63 7.70 -9.02 26.36
N LYS A 64 7.26 -8.91 27.61
CA LYS A 64 8.16 -8.61 28.73
C LYS A 64 9.21 -9.72 28.73
N ARG A 65 10.43 -9.35 28.34
CA ARG A 65 11.61 -10.19 28.53
C ARG A 65 11.87 -10.20 30.04
N ALA A 66 11.70 -11.36 30.66
CA ALA A 66 12.19 -11.67 32.00
C ALA A 66 13.69 -11.93 31.94
#